data_AF-H0ZFS5-F1
#
_entry.id   AF-H0ZFS5-F1
#
_cell.length_a   1.000
_cell.length_b   1.000
_cell.length_c   1.000
_cell.angle_alpha   90.00
_cell.angle_beta   90.00
_cell.angle_gamma   90.00
#
_symmetry.space_group_name_H-M   'P 1'
#
loop_
_entity.id
_entity.type
_entity.pdbx_description
1 polymer ?
#
loop_
_entity_poly.entity_id
_entity_poly.type
_entity_poly.pdbx_seq_one_letter_code
_entity_poly.pdbx_strand_id
1 'polypeptide(L)'
;MAHGLQIRDEESGYNKNLFCIPKHYEEDLERIFIPHGLILGRTERLAKDIMQDMGSHHTVALCVLKRGYKFFADLLDHIKSLNQNGDKSVPVTVDFVRIKSYCVSNFLFFGKLTLSVDWHSKYS
;
A
#
# COMPACT_ATOMS: atom_id res chain seq x y z
N MET A 1 -2.44 -10.54 -16.75
CA MET A 1 -1.83 -10.81 -15.43
C MET A 1 -0.64 -9.88 -15.26
N ALA A 2 -0.79 -8.80 -14.49
CA ALA A 2 0.33 -7.89 -14.23
C ALA A 2 1.31 -8.57 -13.25
N HIS A 3 2.47 -8.97 -13.75
CA HIS A 3 3.54 -9.47 -12.87
C HIS A 3 4.03 -8.32 -11.98
N GLY A 4 4.27 -8.61 -10.70
CA GLY A 4 4.89 -7.67 -9.77
C GLY A 4 6.32 -7.32 -10.18
N LEU A 5 6.91 -6.31 -9.53
CA LEU A 5 8.36 -6.09 -9.61
C LEU A 5 9.06 -7.34 -9.06
N GLN A 6 9.81 -8.04 -9.90
CA GLN A 6 10.52 -9.25 -9.52
C GLN A 6 11.91 -8.86 -9.00
N ILE A 7 12.09 -8.99 -7.69
CA ILE A 7 13.39 -8.81 -7.04
C ILE A 7 14.02 -10.19 -6.95
N ARG A 8 15.26 -10.31 -7.44
CA ARG A 8 15.99 -11.58 -7.40
C ARG A 8 16.69 -11.75 -6.05
N ASP A 9 16.91 -12.99 -5.63
CA ASP A 9 17.59 -13.28 -4.36
C ASP A 9 19.07 -12.81 -4.37
N GLU A 10 19.68 -12.72 -5.56
CA GLU A 10 21.05 -12.22 -5.73
C GLU A 10 21.14 -10.68 -5.73
N GLU A 11 20.01 -9.97 -5.68
CA GLU A 11 19.97 -8.51 -5.77
C GLU A 11 20.38 -7.87 -4.44
N SER A 12 21.59 -7.30 -4.40
CA SER A 12 22.16 -6.75 -3.16
C SER A 12 21.72 -5.32 -2.81
N GLY A 13 20.71 -4.77 -3.52
CA GLY A 13 20.23 -3.40 -3.32
C GLY A 13 21.23 -2.30 -3.71
N TYR A 14 20.84 -1.06 -3.45
CA TYR A 14 21.60 0.15 -3.81
C TYR A 14 22.41 0.68 -2.62
N ASN A 15 23.56 1.31 -2.92
CA ASN A 15 24.37 1.97 -1.90
C ASN A 15 23.58 3.15 -1.28
N LYS A 16 23.47 3.15 0.05
CA LYS A 16 22.72 4.15 0.81
C LYS A 16 23.26 5.58 0.64
N ASN A 17 24.56 5.73 0.37
CA ASN A 17 25.23 7.03 0.20
C ASN A 17 24.83 7.74 -1.11
N LEU A 18 24.13 7.04 -2.02
CA LEU A 18 23.59 7.63 -3.25
C LEU A 18 22.22 8.30 -3.04
N PHE A 19 21.64 8.20 -1.84
CA PHE A 19 20.31 8.70 -1.52
C PHE A 19 20.34 9.68 -0.35
N CYS A 20 19.33 10.54 -0.30
CA CYS A 20 19.10 11.42 0.83
C CYS A 20 18.42 10.63 1.95
N ILE A 21 19.19 10.29 2.99
CA ILE A 21 18.73 9.53 4.16
C ILE A 21 18.76 10.46 5.39
N PRO A 22 17.76 10.40 6.29
CA PRO A 22 17.80 11.15 7.53
C PRO A 22 19.02 10.75 8.38
N LYS A 23 19.78 11.74 8.87
CA LYS A 23 21.05 11.53 9.58
C LYS A 23 20.97 10.53 10.73
N HIS A 24 19.86 10.53 11.47
CA HIS A 24 19.65 9.64 12.62
C HIS A 24 19.41 8.17 12.23
N TYR A 25 19.27 7.85 10.94
CA TYR A 25 19.17 6.47 10.43
C TYR A 25 20.38 6.05 9.59
N GLU A 26 21.39 6.92 9.44
CA GLU A 26 22.54 6.61 8.58
C GLU A 26 23.32 5.39 9.08
N GLU A 27 23.45 5.21 10.40
CA GLU A 27 24.16 4.07 10.98
C GLU A 27 23.32 2.80 11.04
N ASP A 28 22.00 2.92 11.10
CA ASP A 28 21.07 1.79 11.22
C ASP A 28 20.73 1.12 9.88
N LEU A 29 21.02 1.79 8.77
CA LEU A 29 20.71 1.31 7.43
C LEU A 29 21.96 0.75 6.76
N GLU A 30 21.89 -0.45 6.19
CA GLU A 30 23.01 -1.00 5.42
C GLU A 30 22.94 -0.56 3.95
N ARG A 31 21.78 -0.78 3.32
CA ARG A 31 21.54 -0.54 1.89
C ARG A 31 20.09 -0.15 1.63
N ILE A 32 19.84 0.49 0.49
CA ILE A 32 18.48 0.80 0.03
C ILE A 32 18.01 -0.31 -0.90
N PHE A 33 16.98 -1.05 -0.50
CA PHE A 33 16.51 -2.19 -1.30
C PHE A 33 15.59 -1.75 -2.44
N ILE A 34 14.61 -0.89 -2.15
CA ILE A 34 13.69 -0.35 -3.14
C ILE A 34 13.66 1.18 -2.98
N PRO A 35 14.20 1.94 -3.95
CA PRO A 35 14.09 3.40 -3.96
C PRO A 35 12.65 3.89 -3.95
N HIS A 36 12.41 5.01 -3.27
CA HIS A 36 11.08 5.62 -3.18
C HIS A 36 10.46 5.91 -4.55
N GLY A 37 11.26 6.36 -5.52
CA GLY A 37 10.79 6.62 -6.88
C GLY A 37 10.27 5.36 -7.60
N LEU A 38 10.89 4.19 -7.38
CA LEU A 38 10.39 2.93 -7.95
C LEU A 38 9.06 2.51 -7.31
N ILE A 39 8.90 2.73 -6.01
CA ILE A 39 7.64 2.47 -5.31
C ILE A 39 6.54 3.34 -5.91
N LEU A 40 6.75 4.66 -6.03
CA LEU A 40 5.78 5.58 -6.61
C LEU A 40 5.41 5.22 -8.05
N GLY A 41 6.40 4.97 -8.92
CA GLY A 41 6.13 4.59 -10.31
C GLY A 41 5.33 3.29 -10.43
N ARG A 42 5.56 2.33 -9.52
CA ARG A 42 4.76 1.11 -9.48
C ARG A 42 3.36 1.36 -8.93
N THR A 43 3.21 2.17 -7.88
CA THR A 43 1.92 2.54 -7.31
C THR A 43 1.05 3.28 -8.33
N GLU A 44 1.62 4.17 -9.14
CA GLU A 44 0.91 4.85 -10.23
C GLU A 44 0.35 3.85 -11.24
N ARG A 45 1.16 2.87 -11.67
CA ARG A 45 0.70 1.82 -12.59
C ARG A 45 -0.39 0.95 -11.97
N LEU A 46 -0.24 0.58 -10.70
CA LEU A 46 -1.27 -0.17 -9.96
C LEU A 46 -2.58 0.61 -9.89
N ALA A 47 -2.55 1.92 -9.68
CA ALA A 47 -3.75 2.76 -9.69
C ALA A 47 -4.48 2.71 -11.04
N LYS A 48 -3.75 2.78 -12.16
CA LYS A 48 -4.31 2.68 -13.51
C LYS A 48 -4.95 1.31 -13.75
N ASP A 49 -4.24 0.24 -13.38
CA ASP A 49 -4.74 -1.14 -13.52
C ASP A 49 -6.04 -1.32 -12.69
N ILE A 50 -6.07 -0.85 -11.44
CA ILE A 50 -7.26 -0.90 -10.56
C ILE A 50 -8.42 -0.12 -11.16
N MET A 51 -8.19 1.10 -11.65
CA MET A 51 -9.26 1.91 -12.24
C MET A 51 -9.82 1.30 -13.53
N GLN A 52 -8.97 0.66 -14.32
CA GLN A 52 -9.40 -0.08 -15.51
C GLN A 52 -10.29 -1.27 -15.12
N ASP A 53 -9.93 -1.99 -14.05
CA ASP A 53 -10.64 -3.19 -13.61
C ASP A 53 -11.95 -2.87 -12.86
N MET A 54 -12.00 -1.80 -12.06
CA MET A 54 -13.18 -1.45 -11.25
C MET A 54 -14.33 -0.81 -12.06
N GLY A 55 -14.03 -0.26 -13.25
CA GLY A 55 -15.03 0.35 -14.11
C GLY A 55 -15.77 1.52 -13.45
N SER A 56 -17.10 1.58 -13.60
CA SER A 56 -17.94 2.69 -13.11
C SER A 56 -18.66 2.43 -11.77
N HIS A 57 -18.19 1.47 -10.97
CA HIS A 57 -18.87 1.07 -9.73
C HIS A 57 -18.30 1.80 -8.51
N HIS A 58 -19.17 2.21 -7.59
CA HIS A 58 -18.75 2.77 -6.30
C HIS A 58 -17.79 1.80 -5.61
N THR A 59 -16.59 2.28 -5.27
CA THR A 59 -15.53 1.46 -4.68
C THR A 59 -15.26 1.87 -3.24
N VAL A 60 -15.12 0.88 -2.36
CA VAL A 60 -14.64 1.08 -0.99
C VAL A 60 -13.18 0.62 -0.90
N ALA A 61 -12.28 1.52 -0.53
CA ALA A 61 -10.86 1.25 -0.33
C ALA A 61 -10.59 0.99 1.17
N LEU A 62 -10.22 -0.24 1.51
CA LEU A 62 -9.94 -0.65 2.90
C LEU A 62 -8.43 -0.66 3.18
N CYS A 63 -7.98 0.21 4.08
CA CYS A 63 -6.58 0.29 4.51
C CYS A 63 -6.32 -0.57 5.75
N VAL A 64 -5.36 -1.48 5.65
CA VAL A 64 -4.87 -2.27 6.79
C VAL A 64 -3.80 -1.50 7.55
N LEU A 65 -4.13 -1.09 8.77
CA LEU A 65 -3.22 -0.37 9.67
C LEU A 65 -2.28 -1.33 10.42
N LYS A 66 -1.08 -0.89 10.83
CA LYS A 66 -0.56 0.50 10.82
C LYS A 66 0.32 0.85 9.62
N ARG A 67 1.24 -0.04 9.22
CA ARG A 67 2.33 0.29 8.27
C ARG A 67 1.86 0.51 6.82
N GLY A 68 0.67 0.03 6.46
CA GLY A 68 0.11 0.18 5.10
C GLY A 68 -0.35 1.59 4.75
N TYR A 69 -0.46 2.50 5.72
CA TYR A 69 -1.07 3.82 5.51
C TYR A 69 -0.36 4.65 4.44
N LYS A 70 0.98 4.62 4.37
CA LYS A 70 1.75 5.42 3.42
C LYS A 70 1.48 4.97 1.98
N PHE A 71 1.62 3.67 1.73
CA PHE A 71 1.30 3.08 0.42
C PHE A 71 -0.16 3.33 0.03
N PHE A 72 -1.08 3.19 0.98
CA PHE A 72 -2.50 3.42 0.76
C PHE A 72 -2.81 4.89 0.40
N ALA A 73 -2.16 5.85 1.07
CA ALA A 73 -2.28 7.25 0.75
C ALA A 73 -1.75 7.55 -0.66
N ASP A 74 -0.54 7.10 -0.99
CA ASP A 74 0.06 7.28 -2.32
C ASP A 74 -0.84 6.68 -3.41
N LEU A 75 -1.40 5.49 -3.18
CA LEU A 75 -2.31 4.82 -4.11
C LEU A 75 -3.62 5.60 -4.31
N LEU A 76 -4.24 6.05 -3.21
CA LEU A 76 -5.46 6.84 -3.28
C LEU A 76 -5.26 8.17 -3.99
N ASP A 77 -4.13 8.82 -3.79
CA ASP A 77 -3.83 10.10 -4.45
C ASP A 77 -3.70 9.91 -5.97
N HIS A 78 -3.06 8.82 -6.42
CA HIS A 78 -3.04 8.45 -7.83
C HIS A 78 -4.45 8.12 -8.38
N ILE A 79 -5.26 7.35 -7.65
CA ILE A 79 -6.64 7.03 -8.05
C ILE A 79 -7.48 8.30 -8.15
N LYS A 80 -7.41 9.19 -7.15
CA LYS A 80 -8.14 10.47 -7.15
C LYS A 80 -7.72 11.35 -8.33
N SER A 81 -6.42 11.44 -8.60
CA SER A 81 -5.89 12.21 -9.72
C SER A 81 -6.42 11.69 -11.07
N LEU A 82 -6.42 10.37 -11.27
CA LEU A 82 -6.97 9.75 -12.47
C LEU A 82 -8.49 9.92 -12.58
N ASN A 83 -9.21 9.89 -11.45
CA ASN A 83 -10.66 10.06 -11.40
C ASN A 83 -11.11 11.50 -11.68
N GLN A 84 -10.31 12.50 -11.28
CA GLN A 84 -10.55 13.92 -11.58
C GLN A 84 -10.28 14.26 -13.05
N ASN A 85 -9.32 13.57 -13.67
CA ASN A 85 -8.91 13.81 -15.05
C ASN A 85 -9.67 12.93 -16.07
N GLY A 86 -10.50 12.00 -15.60
CA GLY A 86 -11.27 11.09 -16.45
C GLY A 86 -12.68 11.58 -16.75
N ASP A 87 -13.26 11.11 -17.86
CA ASP A 87 -14.64 11.47 -18.27
C ASP A 87 -15.72 10.92 -17.32
N LYS A 88 -15.38 9.94 -16.48
CA LYS A 88 -16.30 9.29 -15.53
C LYS A 88 -15.75 9.43 -14.11
N SER A 89 -16.41 10.22 -13.29
CA SER A 89 -16.09 10.36 -11.86
C SER A 89 -16.84 9.30 -11.05
N VAL A 90 -16.09 8.46 -10.35
CA VAL A 90 -16.63 7.40 -9.48
C VAL A 90 -16.34 7.74 -8.01
N PRO A 91 -17.33 7.70 -7.11
CA PRO A 91 -17.09 7.89 -5.68
C PRO A 91 -16.21 6.77 -5.10
N VAL A 92 -15.16 7.16 -4.38
CA VAL A 92 -14.27 6.25 -3.64
C VAL A 92 -14.40 6.56 -2.15
N THR A 93 -14.91 5.61 -1.37
CA THR A 93 -14.93 5.70 0.09
C THR A 93 -13.73 4.98 0.69
N VAL A 94 -13.34 5.35 1.91
CA VAL A 94 -12.14 4.85 2.56
C VAL A 94 -12.49 4.34 3.94
N ASP A 95 -12.08 3.12 4.25
CA ASP A 95 -12.20 2.51 5.57
C ASP A 95 -10.84 2.04 6.10
N PHE A 96 -10.73 1.93 7.41
CA PHE A 96 -9.51 1.48 8.08
C PHE A 96 -9.80 0.26 8.96
N VAL A 97 -8.96 -0.76 8.84
CA VAL A 97 -9.03 -1.95 9.68
C VAL A 97 -7.69 -2.18 10.39
N ARG A 98 -7.76 -2.57 11.66
CA ARG A 98 -6.58 -3.00 12.42
C ARG A 98 -6.67 -4.50 12.66
N ILE A 99 -5.80 -5.25 12.00
CA ILE A 99 -5.74 -6.71 12.15
C ILE A 99 -4.88 -7.04 13.38
N LYS A 100 -5.37 -7.96 14.22
CA LYS A 100 -4.60 -8.60 15.29
C LYS A 100 -4.52 -10.09 14.97
N SER A 101 -3.31 -10.60 14.77
CA SER A 101 -3.10 -12.05 14.70
C SER A 101 -3.00 -12.58 16.13
N TYR A 102 -3.83 -13.56 16.46
CA TYR A 102 -3.72 -14.32 17.70
C TYR A 102 -3.10 -15.68 17.36
N CYS A 103 -1.86 -15.91 17.77
CA CYS A 103 -1.23 -17.21 17.65
C CYS A 103 -1.84 -18.13 18.71
N VAL A 104 -2.77 -19.01 18.33
CA VAL A 104 -3.10 -20.20 19.13
C VAL A 104 -2.06 -21.24 18.77
N SER A 105 -1.13 -21.50 19.68
CA SER A 105 -0.08 -22.49 19.51
C SER A 105 -0.69 -23.84 19.12
N ASN A 106 -0.24 -24.38 17.97
CA ASN A 106 -0.45 -25.71 17.37
C ASN A 106 -1.27 -25.72 16.07
N PHE A 107 -0.54 -25.87 14.96
CA PHE A 107 -0.91 -26.61 13.75
C PHE A 107 -2.30 -26.34 13.12
N LEU A 108 -2.40 -25.27 12.33
CA LEU A 108 -2.79 -25.26 10.91
C LEU A 108 -2.91 -23.79 10.50
N PHE A 109 -2.25 -23.43 9.40
CA PHE A 109 -2.33 -22.11 8.79
C PHE A 109 -3.73 -21.92 8.14
N PHE A 110 -4.75 -21.73 8.97
CA PHE A 110 -6.04 -21.14 8.58
C PHE A 110 -6.34 -20.10 9.65
N GLY A 111 -5.57 -19.01 9.61
CA GLY A 111 -5.77 -17.88 10.52
C GLY A 111 -7.17 -17.32 10.32
N LYS A 112 -8.07 -17.60 11.27
CA LYS A 112 -9.36 -16.93 11.38
C LYS A 112 -9.07 -15.44 11.60
N LEU A 113 -9.08 -14.67 10.51
CA LEU A 113 -8.96 -13.21 10.53
C LEU A 113 -10.22 -12.63 11.17
N THR A 114 -10.17 -12.37 12.47
CA THR A 114 -11.20 -11.56 13.12
C THR A 114 -10.94 -10.10 12.71
N LEU A 115 -11.66 -9.64 11.69
CA LEU A 115 -11.69 -8.23 11.29
C LEU A 115 -12.38 -7.43 12.40
N SER A 116 -11.60 -6.82 13.28
CA SER A 116 -12.11 -5.78 14.17
C SER A 116 -12.22 -4.51 13.33
N VAL A 117 -13.41 -4.26 12.77
CA VAL A 117 -13.76 -2.96 12.20
C VAL A 117 -13.88 -1.98 13.37
N ASP A 118 -12.81 -1.23 13.61
CA ASP A 118 -12.83 -0.09 14.52
C ASP A 118 -13.57 1.03 13.79
N TRP A 119 -14.91 1.09 13.96
CA TRP A 119 -15.75 2.16 13.44
C TRP A 119 -15.40 3.44 14.22
N HIS A 120 -14.31 4.09 13.83
CA HIS A 120 -13.97 5.40 14.37
C HIS A 120 -14.91 6.42 13.72
N SER A 121 -16.11 6.53 14.30
CA SER A 121 -17.10 7.54 13.94
C SER A 121 -16.45 8.92 14.07
N LYS A 122 -16.12 9.52 12.93
CA LYS A 122 -15.68 10.92 12.84
C LYS A 122 -16.71 11.73 12.07
N TYR A 123 -17.96 11.64 12.54
CA TYR A 123 -19.03 12.58 12.25
C TYR A 123 -19.79 12.85 13.55
N SER A 124 -19.29 13.81 14.33
CA SER A 124 -20.09 14.66 15.22
C SER A 124 -19.38 15.99 15.41
#